data_AF-A0A958J8X9-F1
#
_entry.id   AF-A0A958J8X9-F1
#
_cell.length_a   1.000
_cell.length_b   1.000
_cell.length_c   1.000
_cell.angle_alpha   90.00
_cell.angle_beta   90.00
_cell.angle_gamma   90.00
#
_symmetry.space_group_name_H-M   'P 1'
#
loop_
_entity.id
_entity.type
_entity.pdbx_description
1 polymer ?
#
loop_
_entity_poly.entity_id
_entity_poly.type
_entity_poly.pdbx_seq_one_letter_code
_entity_poly.pdbx_strand_id
1 'polypeptide(L)'
;FALINTAALALLADTGDDIKAEVAKAIALRFPDQDGKGALLNLRGAAIGAGARHPEIARKLIEYLTGASTQQKLGEIRQEFPVRPGVPLSKWLQA
;
A
#
# COMPACT_ATOMS: atom_id res chain seq x y z
N PHE A 1 4.01 17.64 14.42
CA PHE A 1 3.36 16.56 13.65
C PHE A 1 3.66 16.79 12.18
N ALA A 2 3.87 15.72 11.41
CA ALA A 2 4.16 15.80 9.98
C ALA A 2 3.20 14.87 9.23
N LEU A 3 2.81 15.27 8.02
CA LEU A 3 2.07 14.39 7.11
C LEU A 3 3.09 13.61 6.27
N ILE A 4 3.05 12.30 6.40
CA ILE A 4 3.93 11.38 5.68
C ILE A 4 3.11 10.32 4.97
N ASN A 5 3.67 9.74 3.91
CA ASN A 5 3.11 8.54 3.32
C ASN A 5 3.36 7.36 4.28
N THR A 6 2.31 6.68 4.72
CA THR A 6 2.38 5.53 5.64
C THR A 6 3.35 4.45 5.17
N ALA A 7 3.40 4.16 3.86
CA ALA A 7 4.29 3.14 3.30
C ALA A 7 5.77 3.52 3.47
N ALA A 8 6.12 4.80 3.49
CA ALA A 8 7.51 5.23 3.69
C ALA A 8 8.01 4.91 5.10
N LEU A 9 7.15 5.04 6.11
CA LEU A 9 7.50 4.67 7.49
C LEU A 9 7.63 3.15 7.63
N ALA A 10 6.73 2.40 7.00
CA ALA A 10 6.78 0.94 7.00
C ALA A 10 8.03 0.39 6.31
N LEU A 11 8.39 0.94 5.14
CA LEU A 11 9.60 0.57 4.42
C LEU A 11 10.87 0.96 5.19
N LEU A 12 10.85 2.09 5.92
CA LEU A 12 11.96 2.46 6.81
C LEU A 12 12.17 1.43 7.93
N ALA A 13 11.09 0.84 8.44
CA ALA A 13 11.16 -0.21 9.47
C ALA A 13 11.66 -1.55 8.92
N ASP A 14 11.49 -1.81 7.61
CA ASP A 14 11.77 -3.09 6.95
C ASP A 14 13.12 -3.10 6.19
N THR A 15 14.00 -2.12 6.42
CA THR A 15 15.27 -2.01 5.67
C THR A 15 16.35 -3.02 6.09
N GLY A 16 16.15 -3.77 7.17
CA GLY A 16 17.18 -4.64 7.78
C GLY A 16 18.33 -3.88 8.45
N ASP A 17 18.15 -2.59 8.72
CA ASP A 17 19.09 -1.71 9.40
C ASP A 17 18.50 -1.39 10.78
N ASP A 18 19.18 -1.83 11.83
CA ASP A 18 18.67 -1.75 13.21
C ASP A 18 18.40 -0.31 13.64
N ILE A 19 19.25 0.64 13.22
CA ILE A 19 19.08 2.06 13.57
C ILE A 19 17.80 2.60 12.92
N LYS A 20 17.59 2.29 11.64
CA LYS A 20 16.37 2.73 10.92
C LYS A 20 15.11 2.08 11.50
N ALA A 21 15.19 0.80 11.87
CA ALA A 21 14.10 0.08 12.49
C ALA A 21 13.72 0.68 13.86
N GLU A 22 14.70 1.05 14.68
CA GLU A 22 14.46 1.74 15.96
C GLU A 22 13.83 3.13 15.76
N VAL A 23 14.35 3.91 14.82
CA VAL A 23 13.78 5.22 14.48
C VAL A 23 12.33 5.09 14.03
N ALA A 24 12.02 4.12 13.17
CA ALA A 24 10.66 3.90 12.70
C ALA A 24 9.70 3.53 13.85
N LYS A 25 10.14 2.69 14.80
CA LYS A 25 9.36 2.32 16.00
C LYS A 25 9.12 3.49 16.95
N ALA A 26 10.01 4.47 16.98
CA ALA A 26 9.84 5.67 17.80
C ALA A 26 8.80 6.66 17.24
N ILE A 27 8.36 6.47 15.99
CA ILE A 27 7.39 7.35 15.32
C ILE A 27 5.97 6.80 15.52
N ALA A 28 5.14 7.56 16.24
CA ALA A 28 3.73 7.23 16.39
C ALA A 28 2.92 7.59 15.12
N LEU A 29 2.25 6.59 14.53
CA LEU A 29 1.34 6.79 13.40
C LEU A 29 -0.04 7.24 13.90
N ARG A 30 -0.59 8.29 13.28
CA ARG A 30 -1.97 8.74 13.51
C ARG A 30 -2.62 9.12 12.19
N PHE A 31 -3.81 8.58 11.92
CA PHE A 31 -4.62 8.94 10.77
C PHE A 31 -5.49 10.16 11.12
N PRO A 32 -5.35 11.30 10.42
CA PRO A 32 -6.09 12.52 10.74
C PRO A 32 -7.58 12.41 10.37
N ASP A 33 -8.35 13.39 10.83
CA ASP A 33 -9.73 13.69 10.39
C ASP A 33 -10.75 12.54 10.56
N GLN A 34 -10.60 11.73 11.62
CA GLN A 34 -11.49 10.57 11.87
C GLN A 34 -12.94 10.98 12.21
N ASP A 35 -13.15 12.17 12.76
CA ASP A 35 -14.49 12.73 13.03
C ASP A 35 -15.07 13.49 11.82
N GLY A 36 -14.30 13.60 10.73
CA GLY A 36 -14.64 14.34 9.52
C GLY A 36 -14.77 13.45 8.30
N LYS A 37 -13.98 13.73 7.25
CA LYS A 37 -13.99 12.99 5.98
C LYS A 37 -13.04 11.80 5.96
N GLY A 38 -12.25 11.63 7.01
CA GLY A 38 -11.21 10.61 7.11
C GLY A 38 -9.87 11.06 6.52
N ALA A 39 -8.85 10.26 6.79
CA ALA A 39 -7.51 10.49 6.28
C ALA A 39 -7.47 10.45 4.74
N LEU A 40 -6.66 11.33 4.15
CA LEU A 40 -6.41 11.29 2.72
C LEU A 40 -5.72 9.98 2.33
N LEU A 41 -6.28 9.30 1.34
CA LEU A 41 -5.70 8.12 0.71
C LEU A 41 -5.17 8.47 -0.68
N ASN A 42 -3.98 8.00 -1.01
CA ASN A 42 -3.45 8.02 -2.37
C ASN A 42 -3.48 6.61 -2.97
N LEU A 43 -3.67 6.50 -4.27
CA LEU A 43 -3.97 5.26 -4.97
C LEU A 43 -2.90 4.99 -6.03
N ARG A 44 -2.55 3.72 -6.22
CA ARG A 44 -1.89 3.27 -7.45
C ARG A 44 -2.91 2.60 -8.35
N GLY A 45 -3.27 3.30 -9.42
CA GLY A 45 -4.21 2.82 -10.43
C GLY A 45 -3.50 2.26 -11.66
N ALA A 46 -4.24 1.46 -12.43
CA ALA A 46 -3.91 1.07 -13.79
C ALA A 46 -5.15 1.27 -14.67
N ALA A 47 -4.94 1.65 -15.93
CA ALA A 47 -6.00 1.86 -16.90
C ALA A 47 -5.57 1.35 -18.28
N ILE A 48 -6.53 0.95 -19.11
CA ILE A 48 -6.30 0.53 -20.49
C ILE A 48 -6.49 1.75 -21.39
N GLY A 49 -5.46 2.13 -22.14
CA GLY A 49 -5.56 3.23 -23.09
C GLY A 49 -6.54 2.91 -24.22
N ALA A 50 -7.29 3.92 -24.68
CA ALA A 50 -8.32 3.75 -25.71
C ALA A 50 -7.79 3.14 -27.03
N GLY A 51 -6.52 3.38 -27.37
CA GLY A 51 -5.85 2.82 -28.55
C GLY A 51 -5.00 1.57 -28.29
N ALA A 52 -5.23 0.84 -27.20
CA ALA A 52 -4.41 -0.33 -26.86
C ALA A 52 -4.48 -1.39 -27.96
N ARG A 53 -3.31 -1.87 -28.42
CA ARG A 53 -3.22 -2.93 -29.44
C ARG A 53 -3.70 -4.29 -28.93
N HIS A 54 -3.64 -4.51 -27.61
CA HIS A 54 -4.02 -5.76 -26.95
C HIS A 54 -4.82 -5.49 -25.67
N PRO A 55 -6.04 -4.93 -25.76
CA PRO A 55 -6.82 -4.52 -24.59
C PRO A 55 -7.20 -5.71 -23.70
N GLU A 56 -7.44 -6.87 -24.31
CA GLU A 56 -7.77 -8.12 -23.62
C GLU A 56 -6.62 -8.62 -22.73
N ILE A 57 -5.38 -8.51 -23.20
CA ILE A 57 -4.18 -8.88 -22.42
C ILE A 57 -3.96 -7.89 -21.29
N ALA A 58 -4.12 -6.59 -21.58
CA ALA A 58 -4.03 -5.54 -20.55
C ALA A 58 -5.09 -5.73 -19.45
N ARG A 59 -6.31 -6.14 -19.81
CA ARG A 59 -7.36 -6.46 -18.84
C ARG A 59 -6.96 -7.63 -17.93
N LYS A 60 -6.45 -8.73 -18.51
CA LYS A 60 -5.94 -9.88 -17.74
C LYS A 60 -4.82 -9.49 -16.77
N LEU A 61 -3.95 -8.56 -17.15
CA LEU A 61 -2.91 -8.04 -16.26
C LEU A 61 -3.51 -7.27 -15.08
N ILE A 62 -4.49 -6.40 -15.30
CA ILE A 62 -5.18 -5.65 -14.24
C ILE A 62 -5.95 -6.61 -13.31
N GLU A 63 -6.64 -7.61 -13.87
CA GLU A 63 -7.31 -8.67 -13.11
C GLU A 63 -6.30 -9.46 -12.25
N TYR A 64 -5.14 -9.79 -12.80
CA TYR A 64 -4.07 -10.44 -12.05
C TYR A 64 -3.54 -9.55 -10.90
N LEU A 65 -3.28 -8.27 -11.17
CA LEU A 65 -2.79 -7.31 -10.18
C LEU A 65 -3.78 -7.09 -9.03
N THR A 66 -5.08 -7.19 -9.30
CA THR A 66 -6.17 -7.09 -8.31
C THR A 66 -6.59 -8.45 -7.73
N GLY A 67 -5.91 -9.53 -8.12
CA GLY A 67 -6.06 -10.87 -7.53
C GLY A 67 -5.68 -10.91 -6.06
N ALA A 68 -6.34 -11.74 -5.24
CA ALA A 68 -6.09 -11.82 -3.80
C ALA A 68 -4.63 -12.14 -3.45
N SER A 69 -4.05 -13.16 -4.09
CA SER A 69 -2.65 -13.56 -3.88
C SER A 69 -1.67 -12.47 -4.31
N THR A 70 -1.94 -11.78 -5.42
CA THR A 70 -1.10 -10.69 -5.90
C THR A 70 -1.19 -9.47 -5.00
N GLN A 71 -2.39 -9.12 -4.54
CA GLN A 71 -2.62 -8.02 -3.60
C GLN A 71 -1.93 -8.27 -2.26
N GLN A 72 -1.94 -9.51 -1.76
CA GLN A 72 -1.19 -9.87 -0.54
C GLN A 72 0.31 -9.62 -0.73
N LYS A 73 0.89 -10.15 -1.80
CA LYS A 73 2.32 -9.95 -2.11
C LYS A 73 2.68 -8.48 -2.30
N LEU A 74 1.81 -7.71 -2.97
CA LEU A 74 2.02 -6.28 -3.16
C LEU A 74 1.96 -5.52 -1.83
N GLY A 75 1.02 -5.87 -0.94
CA GLY A 75 0.93 -5.30 0.40
C GLY A 75 2.16 -5.59 1.25
N GLU A 76 2.72 -6.81 1.16
CA GLU A 76 3.95 -7.19 1.85
C GLU A 76 5.18 -6.44 1.31
N ILE A 77 5.35 -6.37 -0.02
CA ILE A 77 6.55 -5.76 -0.62
C ILE A 77 6.52 -4.23 -0.58
N ARG A 78 5.35 -3.62 -0.78
CA ARG A 78 5.22 -2.16 -0.84
C ARG A 78 4.78 -1.53 0.46
N GLN A 79 4.37 -2.33 1.44
CA GLN A 79 3.78 -1.85 2.68
C GLN A 79 2.60 -0.89 2.42
N GLU A 80 1.80 -1.22 1.40
CA GLU A 80 0.59 -0.49 1.01
C GLU A 80 -0.65 -1.28 1.41
N PHE A 81 -1.77 -0.57 1.57
CA PHE A 81 -3.06 -1.19 1.85
C PHE A 81 -3.59 -1.90 0.61
N PRO A 82 -3.92 -3.21 0.70
CA PRO A 82 -4.57 -3.93 -0.40
C PRO A 82 -5.92 -3.30 -0.74
N VAL A 83 -6.22 -3.16 -2.03
CA VAL A 83 -7.53 -2.63 -2.48
C VAL A 83 -8.63 -3.70 -2.47
N ARG A 84 -8.25 -4.98 -2.41
CA ARG A 84 -9.20 -6.09 -2.42
C ARG A 84 -9.64 -6.43 -0.98
N PRO A 85 -10.95 -6.41 -0.69
CA PRO A 85 -11.45 -6.83 0.62
C PRO A 85 -11.06 -8.26 0.98
N GLY A 86 -10.78 -8.49 2.26
CA GLY A 86 -10.40 -9.81 2.80
C GLY A 86 -8.95 -10.21 2.56
N VAL A 87 -8.15 -9.39 1.87
CA VAL A 87 -6.70 -9.60 1.79
C VAL A 87 -6.04 -9.07 3.07
N PRO A 88 -5.24 -9.89 3.78
CA PRO A 88 -4.55 -9.43 4.98
C PRO A 88 -3.59 -8.28 4.69
N LEU A 89 -3.45 -7.37 5.66
CA LEU A 89 -2.41 -6.35 5.65
C LEU A 89 -1.04 -6.99 5.86
N SER A 90 0.04 -6.28 5.51
CA SER A 90 1.38 -6.70 5.91
C SER A 90 1.51 -6.74 7.44
N LYS A 91 2.47 -7.51 7.97
CA LYS A 91 2.69 -7.61 9.43
C LYS A 91 2.89 -6.24 10.09
N TRP A 92 3.54 -5.31 9.40
CA TRP A 92 3.80 -3.97 9.93
C TRP A 92 2.53 -3.13 10.03
N LEU A 93 1.64 -3.21 9.03
CA LEU A 93 0.37 -2.46 9.03
C LEU A 93 -0.69 -3.04 9.96
N GLN A 94 -0.46 -4.23 10.52
CA GLN A 94 -1.32 -4.86 11.54
C GLN A 94 -0.95 -4.47 12.98
N ALA A 95 0.28 -3.97 13.18
CA ALA A 95 0.85 -3.67 14.50
C ALA A 95 0.51 -2.23 14.94
#